data_AF-A0A151RR54-F1
#
_entry.id   AF-A0A151RR54-F1
#
_cell.length_a   1.000
_cell.length_b   1.000
_cell.length_c   1.000
_cell.angle_alpha   90.00
_cell.angle_beta   90.00
_cell.angle_gamma   90.00
#
_symmetry.space_group_name_H-M   'P 1'
#
loop_
_entity.id
_entity.type
_entity.pdbx_description
1 polymer ?
#
loop_
_entity_poly.entity_id
_entity_poly.type
_entity_poly.pdbx_seq_one_letter_code
_entity_poly.pdbx_strand_id
1 'polypeptide(L)' 'MKSKKLTPRFIDPYQILRKIGHVAYQISLPPFLSNLHNVFHVSIKKIYL' A
#
# COMPACT_ATOMS: atom_id res chain seq x y z
N MET A 1 23.58 22.57 7.15
CA MET A 1 22.32 21.88 7.52
C MET A 1 22.03 20.82 6.47
N LYS A 2 22.16 19.53 6.79
CA LYS A 2 21.78 18.44 5.85
C LYS A 2 20.25 18.39 5.80
N SER A 3 19.66 18.67 4.64
CA SER A 3 18.23 18.48 4.42
C SER A 3 17.88 17.03 4.78
N LYS A 4 16.96 16.82 5.74
CA LYS A 4 16.39 15.50 6.02
C LYS A 4 15.65 15.08 4.74
N LYS A 5 16.31 14.26 3.92
CA LYS A 5 15.78 13.71 2.67
C LYS A 5 14.39 13.16 2.96
N LEU A 6 13.38 13.67 2.26
CA LEU A 6 11.99 13.22 2.42
C LEU A 6 11.94 11.71 2.16
N THR A 7 11.22 10.99 3.02
CA THR A 7 10.97 9.58 2.79
C THR A 7 10.15 9.40 1.52
N PRO A 8 10.36 8.32 0.75
CA PRO A 8 9.58 8.05 -0.44
C PRO A 8 8.09 7.98 -0.09
N ARG A 9 7.26 8.67 -0.88
CA ARG A 9 5.81 8.73 -0.69
C ARG A 9 5.11 7.41 -1.05
N PHE A 10 5.77 6.58 -1.85
CA PHE A 10 5.29 5.28 -2.31
C PHE A 10 6.32 4.22 -1.91
N ILE A 11 5.82 3.14 -1.31
CA ILE A 11 6.58 1.92 -1.08
C ILE A 11 6.17 0.95 -2.18
N ASP A 12 7.08 0.07 -2.58
CA ASP A 12 6.92 -0.91 -3.66
C ASP A 12 5.56 -1.62 -3.68
N PRO A 13 5.16 -2.18 -4.83
CA PRO A 13 3.93 -2.95 -4.94
C PRO A 13 3.90 -4.10 -3.93
N TYR A 14 2.76 -4.26 -3.24
CA TYR A 14 2.51 -5.39 -2.36
C TYR A 14 1.66 -6.44 -3.04
N GLN A 15 1.88 -7.71 -2.70
CA GLN A 15 1.04 -8.79 -3.20
C GLN A 15 -0.34 -8.75 -2.52
N ILE A 16 -1.39 -8.88 -3.32
CA ILE A 16 -2.77 -9.01 -2.82
C ILE A 16 -2.97 -10.46 -2.39
N LEU A 17 -3.30 -10.67 -1.11
CA LEU A 17 -3.60 -11.99 -0.54
C LEU A 17 -5.05 -12.39 -0.82
N ARG A 18 -6.00 -11.46 -0.63
CA ARG A 18 -7.42 -11.68 -0.91
C ARG A 18 -8.20 -10.38 -1.04
N LYS A 19 -9.35 -10.44 -1.73
CA LYS A 19 -10.34 -9.37 -1.79
C LYS A 19 -11.39 -9.58 -0.69
N ILE A 20 -11.57 -8.59 0.18
CA ILE A 20 -12.51 -8.64 1.31
C ILE A 20 -13.82 -7.94 0.98
N GLY A 21 -13.79 -6.89 0.16
CA GLY A 21 -14.97 -6.17 -0.27
C GLY A 21 -14.79 -5.58 -1.67
N HIS A 22 -15.76 -4.79 -2.12
CA HIS A 22 -15.69 -4.17 -3.45
C HIS A 22 -14.39 -3.38 -3.65
N VAL A 23 -13.97 -2.67 -2.61
CA VAL A 23 -12.83 -1.76 -2.59
C VAL A 23 -11.80 -2.11 -1.51
N ALA A 24 -12.03 -3.17 -0.72
CA ALA A 24 -11.16 -3.56 0.39
C ALA A 24 -10.35 -4.82 0.05
N TYR A 25 -9.03 -4.72 0.14
CA TYR A 25 -8.09 -5.79 -0.20
C TYR A 25 -7.14 -6.03 0.95
N GLN A 26 -6.84 -7.30 1.23
CA GLN A 26 -5.77 -7.68 2.13
C GLN A 26 -4.48 -7.84 1.34
N ILE A 27 -3.39 -7.24 1.81
CA ILE A 27 -2.07 -7.29 1.18
C ILE A 27 -1.03 -7.96 2.08
N SER A 28 0.04 -8.51 1.48
CA SER A 28 1.20 -9.00 2.22
C SER A 28 2.06 -7.82 2.65
N LEU A 29 1.95 -7.40 3.90
CA LEU A 29 2.82 -6.35 4.45
C LEU A 29 4.19 -6.93 4.82
N PRO A 30 5.28 -6.18 4.56
CA PRO A 30 6.62 -6.57 4.97
C PRO A 30 6.74 -6.51 6.49
N PRO A 31 7.68 -7.25 7.10
CA PRO A 31 7.79 -7.36 8.56
C PRO A 31 7.92 -6.02 9.29
N PHE A 32 8.56 -5.02 8.67
CA PHE A 32 8.73 -3.68 9.24
C PHE A 32 7.42 -2.87 9.31
N LEU A 33 6.37 -3.29 8.59
CA LEU A 33 5.02 -2.71 8.62
C LEU A 33 4.00 -3.63 9.30
N SER A 34 4.45 -4.65 10.02
CA SER A 34 3.58 -5.63 10.69
C SER A 34 2.59 -5.02 11.69
N ASN A 35 2.90 -3.83 12.22
CA ASN A 35 2.02 -3.07 13.10
C ASN A 35 0.86 -2.36 12.37
N LEU A 36 0.83 -2.34 11.04
CA LEU A 36 -0.26 -1.76 10.26
C LEU A 36 -1.33 -2.81 9.94
N HIS A 37 -2.58 -2.38 9.87
CA HIS A 37 -3.65 -3.22 9.33
C HIS A 37 -3.34 -3.58 7.88
N ASN A 38 -3.34 -4.87 7.57
CA ASN A 38 -3.04 -5.37 6.24
C ASN A 38 -4.22 -5.29 5.26
N VAL A 39 -5.35 -4.72 5.68
CA VAL A 39 -6.54 -4.50 4.86
C VAL A 39 -6.63 -3.03 4.48
N PHE A 40 -6.57 -2.75 3.19
CA PHE A 40 -6.58 -1.40 2.64
C PHE A 40 -7.74 -1.18 1.68
N HIS A 41 -8.25 0.04 1.69
CA HIS A 41 -9.17 0.52 0.67
C HIS A 41 -8.36 0.93 -0.58
N VAL A 42 -8.56 0.24 -1.70
CA VAL A 42 -7.88 0.53 -2.96
C VAL A 42 -8.86 1.23 -3.89
N SER A 43 -8.56 2.48 -4.26
CA SER A 43 -9.24 3.16 -5.36
C SER A 43 -8.62 2.75 -6.69
N ILE A 44 -9.44 2.24 -7.62
CA ILE A 44 -8.99 1.94 -8.97
C ILE A 44 -8.75 3.29 -9.67
N LYS A 45 -7.48 3.62 -9.92
CA LYS A 45 -7.16 4.72 -10.82
C LYS A 45 -7.33 4.18 -12.25
N LYS A 46 -8.38 4.61 -12.95
CA LYS A 46 -8.52 4.35 -14.39
C LYS A 46 -7.29 4.94 -15.08
N ILE A 47 -6.44 4.08 -15.63
CA ILE A 47 -5.54 4.48 -16.71
C ILE A 47 -6.48 4.78 -17.87
N TYR A 48 -6.64 6.06 -18.20
CA TYR A 48 -7.23 6.45 -19.46
C TYR A 48 -6.22 6.06 -20.54
N LEU A 49 -6.60 5.12 -21.41
CA LEU A 49 -5.87 4.82 -22.64
C LEU A 49 -5.99 6.00 -23.59
#